data_AF-D3DGN7-F1
#
_entry.id   AF-D3DGN7-F1
#
_cell.length_a   1.000
_cell.length_b   1.000
_cell.length_c   1.000
_cell.angle_alpha   90.00
_cell.angle_beta   90.00
_cell.angle_gamma   90.00
#
_symmetry.space_group_name_H-M   'P 1'
#
loop_
_entity.id
_entity.type
_entity.pdbx_description
1 polymer ?
#
loop_
_entity_poly.entity_id
_entity_poly.type
_entity_poly.pdbx_seq_one_letter_code
_entity_poly.pdbx_strand_id
1 'polypeptide(L)'
;MVKLIEMKATRRGYFIGEKLKKLLQEKGLSIYRLAKLTGLTQSGLSMIINNQRAVSPAILRKIAETLNIPEVYFIEEEPTKEYPPSPEVIEREYIAIPIITGVGAGGEVITDDYTLIKRTQLPKKTVSAFEVEGDSMEPTIPKDWLVLVDPTDLQLYEGGIFLFASQGNGLFIRRVHKVDNQWELVPDNRKYAPQKLTEEIKVLGRVLKKLPKIEPMEVE
;
A
#
# COMPACT_ATOMS: atom_id res chain seq x y z
N MET A 1 18.50 2.42 36.06
CA MET A 1 17.39 2.02 36.96
C MET A 1 16.57 3.25 37.31
N VAL A 2 15.66 3.69 36.43
CA VAL A 2 14.60 4.67 36.77
C VAL A 2 13.38 4.40 35.90
N LYS A 3 12.36 3.85 36.57
CA LYS A 3 10.91 3.94 36.35
C LYS A 3 10.34 3.64 34.97
N LEU A 4 9.98 2.37 34.82
CA LEU A 4 8.63 1.91 34.48
C LEU A 4 7.57 3.03 34.70
N ILE A 5 7.21 3.77 33.66
CA ILE A 5 6.04 4.65 33.68
C ILE A 5 4.86 3.77 33.31
N GLU A 6 3.98 3.63 34.29
CA GLU A 6 2.83 2.77 34.30
C GLU A 6 1.94 2.99 33.08
N MET A 7 1.57 1.86 32.49
CA MET A 7 0.47 1.74 31.56
C MET A 7 -0.79 2.44 32.09
N LYS A 8 -1.29 3.41 31.35
CA LYS A 8 -2.72 3.48 31.02
C LYS A 8 -3.00 3.07 29.58
N ALA A 9 -2.19 2.16 29.05
CA ALA A 9 -2.67 1.15 28.12
C ALA A 9 -3.69 0.25 28.84
N THR A 10 -4.85 0.82 29.14
CA THR A 10 -6.01 0.02 29.52
C THR A 10 -6.46 -0.69 28.24
N ARG A 11 -7.01 -1.90 28.32
CA ARG A 11 -7.71 -2.57 27.21
C ARG A 11 -8.98 -1.81 26.73
N ARG A 12 -9.03 -0.49 26.85
CA ARG A 12 -10.15 0.43 26.65
C ARG A 12 -9.61 1.67 25.95
N GLY A 13 -10.31 2.15 24.93
CA GLY A 13 -9.85 3.13 23.94
C GLY A 13 -9.33 4.49 24.45
N TYR A 14 -9.01 5.37 23.50
CA TYR A 14 -8.36 6.67 23.73
C TYR A 14 -9.37 7.83 23.83
N PHE A 15 -9.21 8.74 24.78
CA PHE A 15 -9.95 10.00 24.82
C PHE A 15 -9.17 11.07 24.07
N ILE A 16 -9.70 11.52 22.94
CA ILE A 16 -8.98 12.38 21.98
C ILE A 16 -9.69 13.71 21.72
N GLY A 17 -10.78 13.97 22.45
CA GLY A 17 -11.79 14.96 22.09
C GLY A 17 -11.26 16.39 21.98
N GLU A 18 -10.43 16.82 22.94
CA GLU A 18 -9.83 18.16 22.94
C GLU A 18 -8.92 18.38 21.73
N LYS A 19 -8.03 17.42 21.45
CA LYS A 19 -7.13 17.45 20.30
C LYS A 19 -7.90 17.41 18.98
N LEU A 20 -8.92 16.55 18.88
CA LEU A 20 -9.76 16.45 17.68
C LEU A 20 -10.56 17.74 17.45
N LYS A 21 -11.10 18.36 18.51
CA LYS A 21 -11.82 19.63 18.45
C LYS A 21 -10.92 20.75 17.93
N LYS A 22 -9.72 20.88 18.50
CA LYS A 22 -8.73 21.86 18.09
C LYS A 22 -8.33 21.69 16.62
N LEU A 23 -8.03 20.47 16.21
CA LEU A 23 -7.63 20.15 14.84
C LEU A 23 -8.74 20.43 13.80
N LEU A 24 -10.00 20.17 14.15
CA LEU A 24 -11.15 20.50 13.30
C LEU A 24 -11.32 22.01 13.11
N GLN A 25 -11.11 22.78 14.17
CA GLN A 25 -11.13 24.25 14.11
C GLN A 25 -10.00 24.78 13.22
N GLU A 26 -8.77 24.28 13.41
CA GLU A 26 -7.59 24.65 12.60
C GLU A 26 -7.78 24.34 11.11
N LYS A 27 -8.41 23.21 10.78
CA LYS A 27 -8.68 22.79 9.39
C LYS A 27 -9.98 23.36 8.80
N GLY A 28 -10.75 24.15 9.55
CA GLY A 28 -12.06 24.65 9.12
C GLY A 28 -13.06 23.54 8.77
N LEU A 29 -12.91 22.36 9.38
CA LEU A 29 -13.74 21.18 9.10
C LEU A 29 -14.88 21.07 10.11
N SER A 30 -16.12 20.92 9.62
CA SER A 30 -17.26 20.66 10.49
C SER A 30 -17.33 19.19 10.89
N ILE A 31 -17.97 18.92 12.05
CA ILE A 31 -18.25 17.55 12.52
C ILE A 31 -19.08 16.79 11.47
N TYR A 32 -20.02 17.46 10.81
CA TYR A 32 -20.79 16.91 9.68
C TYR A 32 -19.88 16.38 8.56
N ARG A 33 -18.90 17.19 8.16
CA ARG A 33 -17.98 16.82 7.08
C ARG A 33 -17.07 15.66 7.50
N LEU A 34 -16.56 15.67 8.74
CA LEU A 34 -15.78 14.56 9.27
C LEU A 34 -16.61 13.26 9.32
N ALA A 35 -17.88 13.32 9.71
CA ALA A 35 -18.79 12.18 9.71
C ALA A 35 -18.94 11.56 8.32
N LYS A 36 -19.12 12.39 7.29
CA LYS A 36 -19.22 11.95 5.89
C LYS A 36 -17.93 11.29 5.38
N LEU A 37 -16.77 11.87 5.70
CA LEU A 37 -15.47 11.34 5.26
C LEU A 37 -15.09 10.04 5.97
N THR A 38 -15.35 9.96 7.27
CA THR A 38 -15.02 8.77 8.09
C THR A 38 -16.10 7.71 8.04
N GLY A 39 -17.29 7.98 7.48
CA GLY A 39 -18.45 7.08 7.58
C GLY A 39 -18.92 6.84 9.02
N LEU A 40 -18.50 7.66 9.99
CA LEU A 40 -18.99 7.63 11.37
C LEU A 40 -20.25 8.49 11.51
N THR A 41 -21.06 8.22 12.54
CA THR A 41 -22.24 9.06 12.80
C THR A 41 -21.82 10.39 13.45
N GLN A 42 -22.54 11.47 13.14
CA GLN A 42 -22.29 12.79 13.76
C GLN A 42 -22.47 12.75 15.28
N SER A 43 -23.47 12.01 15.77
CA SER A 43 -23.68 11.79 17.20
C SER A 43 -22.49 11.06 17.83
N GLY A 44 -21.97 10.01 17.17
CA GLY A 44 -20.78 9.29 17.63
C GLY A 44 -19.54 10.17 17.68
N LEU A 45 -19.30 10.99 16.66
CA LEU A 45 -18.19 11.96 16.65
C LEU A 45 -18.36 13.06 17.70
N SER A 46 -19.59 13.54 17.93
CA SER A 46 -19.88 14.52 18.98
C SER A 46 -19.54 13.97 20.37
N MET A 47 -19.91 12.71 20.66
CA MET A 47 -19.55 12.06 21.92
C MET A 47 -18.03 11.92 22.08
N ILE A 48 -17.30 11.61 21.00
CA ILE A 48 -15.84 11.53 21.01
C ILE A 48 -15.21 12.90 21.27
N ILE A 49 -15.66 13.94 20.55
CA ILE A 49 -15.14 15.32 20.65
C ILE A 49 -15.34 15.91 22.05
N ASN A 50 -16.44 15.56 22.70
CA ASN A 50 -16.73 16.00 24.07
C ASN A 50 -16.17 15.04 25.14
N ASN A 51 -15.29 14.10 24.77
CA ASN A 51 -14.71 13.09 25.66
C ASN A 51 -15.73 12.25 26.46
N GLN A 52 -16.96 12.12 25.95
CA GLN A 52 -17.99 11.25 26.52
C GLN A 52 -17.78 9.79 26.11
N ARG A 53 -17.00 9.54 25.05
CA ARG A 53 -16.71 8.22 24.52
C ARG A 53 -15.23 8.07 24.16
N ALA A 54 -14.61 7.02 24.69
CA ALA A 54 -13.29 6.57 24.27
C ALA A 54 -13.33 5.95 22.86
N VAL A 55 -12.26 6.17 22.10
CA VAL A 55 -12.10 5.76 20.71
C VAL A 55 -11.31 4.46 20.63
N SER A 56 -11.81 3.46 19.92
CA SER A 56 -11.04 2.24 19.67
C SER A 56 -9.86 2.50 18.71
N PRO A 57 -8.78 1.70 18.74
CA PRO A 57 -7.66 1.87 17.81
C PRO A 57 -8.10 1.93 16.34
N ALA A 58 -9.05 1.09 15.92
CA ALA A 58 -9.57 1.10 14.56
C ALA A 58 -10.27 2.42 14.16
N ILE A 59 -11.04 3.03 15.08
CA ILE A 59 -11.69 4.32 14.82
C ILE A 59 -10.67 5.45 14.88
N LEU A 60 -9.68 5.37 15.78
CA LEU A 60 -8.60 6.35 15.89
C LEU A 60 -7.82 6.43 14.58
N ARG A 61 -7.37 5.28 14.07
CA ARG A 61 -6.71 5.15 12.77
C ARG A 61 -7.53 5.76 11.64
N LYS A 62 -8.83 5.45 11.58
CA LYS A 62 -9.72 6.01 10.55
C LYS A 62 -9.82 7.53 10.60
N ILE A 63 -9.90 8.11 11.81
CA ILE A 63 -9.92 9.57 12.00
C ILE A 63 -8.56 10.18 11.61
N ALA A 64 -7.46 9.57 12.05
CA ALA A 64 -6.10 9.99 11.79
C ALA A 64 -5.77 10.02 10.29
N GLU A 65 -6.07 8.93 9.57
CA GLU A 65 -5.90 8.82 8.11
C GLU A 65 -6.76 9.85 7.37
N THR A 66 -8.03 10.02 7.76
CA THR A 66 -8.93 11.00 7.13
C THR A 66 -8.44 12.44 7.29
N LEU A 67 -7.81 12.75 8.43
CA LEU A 67 -7.29 14.09 8.72
C LEU A 67 -5.85 14.30 8.28
N ASN A 68 -5.20 13.24 7.76
CA ASN A 68 -3.79 13.19 7.40
C ASN A 68 -2.86 13.60 8.55
N ILE A 69 -3.10 13.03 9.73
CA ILE A 69 -2.31 13.24 10.97
C ILE A 69 -1.96 11.87 11.54
N PRO A 70 -0.73 11.63 12.03
CA PRO A 70 -0.36 10.35 12.63
C PRO A 70 -1.12 10.08 13.94
N GLU A 71 -1.47 8.82 14.22
CA GLU A 71 -2.23 8.43 15.43
C GLU A 71 -1.56 8.90 16.73
N VAL A 72 -0.23 8.92 16.75
CA VAL A 72 0.60 9.34 17.89
C VAL A 72 0.25 10.77 18.38
N TYR A 73 -0.15 11.66 17.46
CA TYR A 73 -0.60 13.01 17.81
C TYR A 73 -1.72 13.00 18.83
N PHE A 74 -2.64 12.04 18.75
CA PHE A 74 -3.77 11.93 19.67
C PHE A 74 -3.40 11.27 21.00
N ILE A 75 -2.31 10.49 21.05
CA ILE A 75 -1.95 9.62 22.18
C ILE A 75 -1.03 10.33 23.19
N GLU A 76 -0.10 11.18 22.75
CA GLU A 76 0.95 11.75 23.64
C GLU A 76 0.45 12.92 24.52
N GLU A 77 0.77 12.94 25.81
CA GLU A 77 0.25 13.98 26.73
C GLU A 77 0.95 15.35 26.62
N GLU A 78 2.19 15.41 26.11
CA GLU A 78 2.93 16.67 25.93
C GLU A 78 3.27 16.97 24.47
N PRO A 79 3.09 18.21 23.99
CA PRO A 79 3.58 18.62 22.70
C PRO A 79 5.09 18.80 22.81
N THR A 80 5.88 17.87 22.29
CA THR A 80 7.29 18.16 22.02
C THR A 80 7.33 19.39 21.11
N LYS A 81 7.99 20.44 21.62
CA LYS A 81 8.25 21.71 20.92
C LYS A 81 9.25 21.46 19.80
N GLU A 82 8.75 20.83 18.74
CA GLU A 82 9.26 20.73 17.38
C GLU A 82 8.44 19.61 16.74
N TYR A 83 7.14 19.86 16.62
CA TYR A 83 6.48 19.28 15.46
C TYR A 83 7.14 20.00 14.28
N PRO A 84 7.82 19.29 13.36
CA PRO A 84 8.20 19.92 12.11
C PRO A 84 6.96 20.63 11.58
N PRO A 85 7.08 21.86 11.04
CA PRO A 85 5.94 22.59 10.47
C PRO A 85 5.13 21.56 9.70
N SER A 86 3.81 21.47 9.95
CA SER A 86 2.91 20.49 9.33
C SER A 86 3.44 20.25 7.92
N PRO A 87 3.97 19.05 7.60
CA PRO A 87 4.86 18.89 6.45
C PRO A 87 4.16 19.58 5.30
N GLU A 88 4.76 20.65 4.75
CA GLU A 88 4.13 21.71 3.93
C GLU A 88 3.32 21.17 2.75
N VAL A 89 2.31 20.33 2.95
CA VAL A 89 2.05 19.17 2.08
C VAL A 89 3.27 18.91 1.19
N ILE A 90 4.41 18.51 1.79
CA ILE A 90 5.42 17.84 0.98
C ILE A 90 4.64 16.58 0.59
N GLU A 91 3.94 16.63 -0.55
CA GLU A 91 3.48 15.45 -1.26
C GLU A 91 4.70 14.58 -1.20
N ARG A 92 4.70 13.54 -0.35
CA ARG A 92 5.90 12.74 -0.14
C ARG A 92 6.34 12.36 -1.53
N GLU A 93 7.45 12.97 -1.96
CA GLU A 93 7.82 12.95 -3.38
C GLU A 93 7.94 11.49 -3.79
N TYR A 94 8.31 10.64 -2.84
CA TYR A 94 8.40 9.21 -2.92
C TYR A 94 7.39 8.50 -2.00
N ILE A 95 6.87 7.38 -2.46
CA ILE A 95 6.05 6.44 -1.70
C ILE A 95 6.85 5.15 -1.56
N ALA A 96 6.90 4.61 -0.34
CA ALA A 96 7.43 3.27 -0.09
C ALA A 96 6.42 2.24 -0.57
N ILE A 97 6.83 1.39 -1.51
CA ILE A 97 6.04 0.28 -2.04
C ILE A 97 6.75 -1.02 -1.63
N PRO A 98 6.06 -1.96 -0.96
CA PRO A 98 6.65 -3.23 -0.56
C PRO A 98 7.07 -4.05 -1.79
N ILE A 99 8.22 -4.70 -1.70
CA ILE A 99 8.71 -5.64 -2.72
C ILE A 99 8.28 -7.06 -2.33
N ILE A 100 7.59 -7.71 -3.26
CA ILE A 100 7.13 -9.09 -3.11
C ILE A 100 8.01 -9.97 -3.99
N THR A 101 8.63 -10.97 -3.37
CA THR A 101 9.59 -11.89 -4.04
C THR A 101 9.02 -13.28 -4.26
N GLY A 102 7.88 -13.61 -3.65
CA GLY A 102 7.29 -14.94 -3.80
C GLY A 102 5.86 -15.05 -3.32
N VAL A 103 5.28 -16.22 -3.53
CA VAL A 103 3.97 -16.63 -3.00
C VAL A 103 4.14 -17.97 -2.32
N GLY A 104 3.77 -18.06 -1.04
CA GLY A 104 3.84 -19.28 -0.24
C GLY A 104 2.46 -19.88 0.01
N ALA A 105 2.42 -20.98 0.78
CA ALA A 105 1.19 -21.73 1.08
C ALA A 105 0.09 -20.90 1.79
N GLY A 106 0.43 -19.73 2.34
CA GLY A 106 -0.49 -18.81 3.03
C GLY A 106 -0.76 -17.48 2.33
N GLY A 107 -0.22 -17.22 1.14
CA GLY A 107 -0.35 -15.93 0.44
C GLY A 107 0.97 -15.34 -0.07
N GLU A 108 0.96 -14.07 -0.45
CA GLU A 108 2.17 -13.33 -0.86
C GLU A 108 3.21 -13.34 0.26
N VAL A 109 4.46 -13.65 -0.09
CA VAL A 109 5.61 -13.47 0.81
C VAL A 109 6.04 -12.02 0.67
N ILE A 110 5.47 -11.18 1.54
CA ILE A 110 5.88 -9.78 1.66
C ILE A 110 7.20 -9.80 2.44
N THR A 111 8.27 -9.35 1.80
CA THR A 111 9.55 -9.12 2.48
C THR A 111 9.49 -7.82 3.27
N ASP A 112 10.41 -7.63 4.23
CA ASP A 112 10.58 -6.32 4.87
C ASP A 112 11.18 -5.27 3.90
N ASP A 113 11.51 -5.67 2.67
CA ASP A 113 12.07 -4.81 1.65
C ASP A 113 10.99 -3.94 0.99
N TYR A 114 11.35 -2.69 0.75
CA TYR A 114 10.52 -1.71 0.07
C TYR A 114 11.36 -0.91 -0.92
N THR A 115 10.71 -0.39 -1.96
CA THR A 115 11.30 0.56 -2.89
C THR A 115 10.65 1.93 -2.74
N LEU A 116 11.43 2.99 -2.90
CA LEU A 116 10.94 4.36 -2.92
C LEU A 116 10.67 4.79 -4.37
N ILE A 117 9.41 5.02 -4.70
CA ILE A 117 9.00 5.42 -6.06
C ILE A 117 8.39 6.80 -6.02
N LYS A 118 8.79 7.67 -6.96
CA LYS A 118 8.20 9.01 -7.06
C LYS A 118 6.69 8.90 -7.25
N ARG A 119 5.90 9.67 -6.50
CA ARG A 119 4.43 9.71 -6.60
C ARG A 119 3.96 10.00 -8.03
N THR A 120 4.68 10.85 -8.76
CA THR A 120 4.40 11.17 -10.17
C THR A 120 4.62 9.98 -11.12
N GLN A 121 5.42 9.00 -10.71
CA GLN A 121 5.66 7.77 -11.47
C GLN A 121 4.65 6.67 -11.14
N LEU A 122 3.89 6.79 -10.05
CA LEU A 122 2.91 5.80 -9.63
C LEU A 122 1.57 5.98 -10.36
N PRO A 123 0.92 4.87 -10.75
CA PRO A 123 -0.46 4.92 -11.21
C PRO A 123 -1.38 5.48 -10.12
N LYS A 124 -2.51 6.08 -10.51
CA LYS A 124 -3.60 6.47 -9.58
C LYS A 124 -4.41 5.25 -9.09
N LYS A 125 -3.73 4.15 -8.79
CA LYS A 125 -4.27 2.86 -8.35
C LYS A 125 -3.37 2.27 -7.28
N THR A 126 -3.93 1.40 -6.44
CA THR A 126 -3.13 0.57 -5.53
C THR A 126 -2.30 -0.42 -6.35
N VAL A 127 -1.00 -0.47 -6.08
CA VAL A 127 -0.07 -1.36 -6.77
C VAL A 127 0.87 -2.03 -5.77
N SER A 128 1.31 -3.23 -6.11
CA SER A 128 2.41 -3.93 -5.43
C SER A 128 3.63 -3.97 -6.37
N ALA A 129 4.84 -3.93 -5.81
CA ALA A 129 6.07 -4.07 -6.58
C ALA A 129 6.58 -5.51 -6.52
N PHE A 130 6.99 -6.05 -7.66
CA PHE A 130 7.60 -7.37 -7.77
C PHE A 130 8.94 -7.25 -8.46
N GLU A 131 9.94 -7.96 -7.94
CA GLU A 131 11.23 -8.08 -8.60
C GLU A 131 11.15 -9.04 -9.79
N VAL A 132 11.79 -8.64 -10.89
CA VAL A 132 11.79 -9.41 -12.12
C VAL A 132 12.92 -10.42 -12.06
N GLU A 133 12.56 -11.67 -11.84
CA GLU A 133 13.49 -12.79 -11.91
C GLU A 133 13.58 -13.37 -13.33
N GLY A 134 14.81 -13.62 -13.79
CA GLY A 134 15.11 -14.17 -15.11
C GLY A 134 14.94 -13.18 -16.28
N ASP A 135 15.28 -13.63 -17.50
CA ASP A 135 15.31 -12.81 -18.72
C ASP A 135 14.12 -13.08 -19.67
N SER A 136 13.12 -13.87 -19.25
CA SER A 136 12.04 -14.34 -20.13
C SER A 136 11.17 -13.24 -20.77
N MET A 137 11.15 -12.05 -20.19
CA MET A 137 10.43 -10.88 -20.70
C MET A 137 11.35 -9.85 -21.38
N GLU A 138 12.64 -10.16 -21.56
CA GLU A 138 13.55 -9.29 -22.30
C GLU A 138 13.22 -9.27 -23.80
N PRO A 139 13.37 -8.12 -24.48
CA PRO A 139 13.88 -6.84 -23.97
C PRO A 139 12.81 -5.95 -23.32
N THR A 140 11.54 -6.37 -23.29
CA THR A 140 10.42 -5.54 -22.83
C THR A 140 10.51 -5.20 -21.34
N ILE A 141 10.92 -6.16 -20.52
CA ILE A 141 11.11 -6.01 -19.07
C ILE A 141 12.48 -6.64 -18.73
N PRO A 142 13.49 -5.82 -18.38
CA PRO A 142 14.82 -6.32 -18.02
C PRO A 142 14.81 -7.13 -16.72
N LYS A 143 15.75 -8.08 -16.61
CA LYS A 143 16.06 -8.76 -15.34
C LYS A 143 16.47 -7.74 -14.26
N ASP A 144 16.22 -8.06 -12.99
CA ASP A 144 16.58 -7.27 -11.79
C ASP A 144 15.88 -5.90 -11.70
N TRP A 145 14.90 -5.65 -12.58
CA TRP A 145 14.00 -4.50 -12.48
C TRP A 145 12.81 -4.82 -11.59
N LEU A 146 12.04 -3.79 -11.25
CA LEU A 146 10.76 -3.93 -10.59
C LEU A 146 9.62 -3.76 -11.58
N VAL A 147 8.53 -4.48 -11.37
CA VAL A 147 7.24 -4.23 -12.01
C VAL A 147 6.20 -3.80 -10.99
N LEU A 148 5.37 -2.83 -11.37
CA LEU A 148 4.20 -2.42 -10.62
C LEU A 148 2.98 -3.16 -11.13
N VAL A 149 2.33 -3.91 -10.24
CA VAL A 149 1.20 -4.77 -10.54
C VAL A 149 -0.05 -4.21 -9.88
N ASP A 150 -1.14 -4.12 -10.64
CA ASP A 150 -2.49 -3.89 -10.12
C ASP A 150 -3.15 -5.24 -9.83
N PRO A 151 -3.27 -5.65 -8.55
CA PRO A 151 -3.81 -6.96 -8.19
C PRO A 151 -5.33 -7.05 -8.38
N THR A 152 -6.00 -5.93 -8.63
CA THR A 152 -7.45 -5.90 -8.88
C THR A 152 -7.80 -6.12 -10.35
N ASP A 153 -6.82 -5.96 -11.24
CA ASP A 153 -6.98 -6.05 -12.69
C ASP A 153 -6.57 -7.45 -13.17
N LEU A 154 -7.53 -8.38 -13.08
CA LEU A 154 -7.34 -9.80 -13.43
C LEU A 154 -7.87 -10.14 -14.83
N GLN A 155 -8.48 -9.18 -15.52
CA GLN A 155 -9.13 -9.44 -16.80
C GLN A 155 -8.11 -9.41 -17.94
N LEU A 156 -7.85 -10.60 -18.52
CA LEU A 156 -6.94 -10.74 -19.64
C LEU A 156 -7.46 -10.06 -20.91
N TYR A 157 -6.55 -9.47 -21.68
CA TYR A 157 -6.81 -8.89 -22.99
C TYR A 157 -5.59 -9.08 -23.91
N GLU A 158 -5.83 -9.08 -25.23
CA GLU A 158 -4.81 -9.33 -26.25
C GLU A 158 -3.59 -8.42 -26.08
N GLY A 159 -2.41 -9.03 -25.98
CA GLY A 159 -1.13 -8.35 -25.83
C GLY A 159 -0.86 -7.79 -24.43
N GLY A 160 -1.75 -7.98 -23.45
CA GLY A 160 -1.55 -7.52 -22.08
C GLY A 160 -0.43 -8.28 -21.35
N ILE A 161 0.23 -7.64 -20.38
CA ILE A 161 1.28 -8.26 -19.56
C ILE A 161 0.77 -8.42 -18.13
N PHE A 162 0.90 -9.62 -17.59
CA PHE A 162 0.35 -9.99 -16.28
C PHE A 162 1.38 -10.75 -15.44
N LEU A 163 1.20 -10.65 -14.12
CA LEU A 163 1.87 -11.49 -13.14
C LEU A 163 1.04 -12.76 -12.90
N PHE A 164 1.72 -13.89 -12.84
CA PHE A 164 1.13 -15.21 -12.62
C PHE A 164 1.83 -15.94 -11.47
N ALA A 165 1.13 -16.92 -10.89
CA ALA A 165 1.70 -17.91 -9.99
C ALA A 165 1.36 -19.33 -10.43
N SER A 166 2.31 -20.26 -10.31
CA SER A 166 2.07 -21.71 -10.42
C SER A 166 2.92 -22.50 -9.43
N GLN A 167 2.49 -23.71 -9.07
CA GLN A 167 3.22 -24.53 -8.10
C GLN A 167 4.63 -24.94 -8.56
N GLY A 168 4.86 -25.03 -9.87
CA GLY A 168 6.17 -25.40 -10.43
C GLY A 168 7.13 -24.23 -10.69
N ASN A 169 6.60 -23.04 -11.00
CA ASN A 169 7.41 -21.90 -11.45
C ASN A 169 7.44 -20.73 -10.46
N GLY A 170 6.71 -20.80 -9.35
CA GLY A 170 6.57 -19.67 -8.44
C GLY A 170 5.88 -18.49 -9.14
N LEU A 171 6.42 -17.28 -8.93
CA LEU A 171 5.96 -16.05 -9.57
C LEU A 171 6.63 -15.85 -10.93
N PHE A 172 5.86 -15.50 -11.95
CA PHE A 172 6.41 -15.20 -13.27
C PHE A 172 5.55 -14.23 -14.09
N ILE A 173 6.16 -13.52 -15.02
CA ILE A 173 5.51 -12.48 -15.84
C ILE A 173 5.43 -12.96 -17.29
N ARG A 174 4.26 -12.82 -17.93
CA ARG A 174 4.07 -13.17 -19.35
C ARG A 174 3.17 -12.16 -20.05
N ARG A 175 3.36 -12.04 -21.37
CA ARG A 175 2.37 -11.41 -22.24
C ARG A 175 1.29 -12.43 -22.59
N VAL A 176 0.04 -12.00 -22.69
CA VAL A 176 -1.06 -12.88 -23.08
C VAL A 176 -1.50 -12.62 -24.51
N HIS A 177 -1.71 -13.69 -25.26
CA HIS A 177 -2.24 -13.67 -26.62
C HIS A 177 -3.37 -14.68 -26.73
N LYS A 178 -4.40 -14.37 -27.53
CA LYS A 178 -5.55 -15.24 -27.74
C LYS A 178 -5.40 -15.95 -29.08
N VAL A 179 -5.18 -17.27 -29.03
CA VAL A 179 -5.02 -18.14 -30.20
C VAL A 179 -6.09 -19.21 -30.14
N ASP A 180 -6.86 -19.40 -31.22
CA ASP A 180 -7.95 -20.40 -31.30
C ASP A 180 -8.91 -20.37 -30.10
N ASN A 181 -9.25 -19.16 -29.65
CA ASN A 181 -10.11 -18.90 -28.49
C ASN A 181 -9.54 -19.37 -27.13
N GLN A 182 -8.26 -19.74 -27.06
CA GLN A 182 -7.52 -20.03 -25.83
C GLN A 182 -6.48 -18.94 -25.54
N TRP A 183 -6.21 -18.68 -24.25
CA TRP A 183 -5.13 -17.78 -23.85
C TRP A 183 -3.79 -18.52 -23.82
N GLU A 184 -2.80 -17.95 -24.47
CA GLU A 184 -1.39 -18.35 -24.38
C GLU A 184 -0.59 -17.30 -23.63
N LEU A 185 0.36 -17.78 -22.82
CA LEU A 185 1.32 -17.01 -22.07
C LEU A 185 2.64 -17.00 -22.84
N VAL A 186 2.94 -15.89 -23.47
CA VAL A 186 4.04 -15.71 -24.39
C VAL A 186 5.16 -14.94 -23.69
N PRO A 187 6.38 -15.52 -23.59
CA PRO A 187 7.58 -14.77 -23.24
C PRO A 187 7.96 -13.81 -24.37
N ASP A 188 8.37 -12.59 -24.03
CA ASP A 188 8.88 -11.64 -25.02
C ASP A 188 10.31 -12.00 -25.49
N ASN A 189 11.02 -12.82 -24.70
CA ASN A 189 12.33 -13.35 -25.05
C ASN A 189 12.20 -14.65 -25.87
N ARG A 190 12.65 -14.59 -27.13
CA ARG A 190 12.53 -15.67 -28.12
C ARG A 190 13.25 -16.97 -27.75
N LYS A 191 14.12 -16.97 -26.73
CA LYS A 191 14.74 -18.19 -26.20
C LYS A 191 13.73 -19.14 -25.53
N TYR A 192 12.59 -18.61 -25.12
CA TYR A 192 11.57 -19.32 -24.36
C TYR A 192 10.34 -19.60 -25.21
N ALA A 193 9.76 -20.79 -25.07
CA ALA A 193 8.54 -21.16 -25.77
C ALA A 193 7.28 -20.60 -25.08
N PRO A 194 6.22 -20.25 -25.83
CA PRO A 194 4.90 -20.01 -25.27
C PRO A 194 4.36 -21.23 -24.52
N GLN A 195 3.48 -20.97 -23.54
CA GLN A 195 2.72 -22.01 -22.85
C GLN A 195 1.23 -21.64 -22.84
N LYS A 196 0.35 -22.64 -22.83
CA LYS A 196 -1.09 -22.39 -22.67
C LYS A 196 -1.40 -21.96 -21.23
N LEU A 197 -2.36 -21.06 -21.06
CA LEU A 197 -2.91 -20.79 -19.74
C LEU A 197 -3.77 -21.99 -19.30
N THR A 198 -3.41 -22.60 -18.18
CA THR A 198 -4.14 -23.71 -17.57
C THR A 198 -4.76 -23.29 -16.24
N GLU A 199 -5.65 -24.11 -15.69
CA GLU A 199 -6.29 -23.85 -14.38
C GLU A 199 -5.30 -23.85 -13.21
N GLU A 200 -4.13 -24.47 -13.38
CA GLU A 200 -3.05 -24.51 -12.38
C GLU A 200 -2.28 -23.18 -12.28
N ILE A 201 -2.47 -22.29 -13.25
CA ILE A 201 -1.81 -20.99 -13.32
C ILE A 201 -2.78 -19.90 -12.87
N LYS A 202 -2.46 -19.27 -11.74
CA LYS A 202 -3.25 -18.18 -11.18
C LYS A 202 -2.80 -16.85 -11.75
N VAL A 203 -3.74 -16.04 -12.26
CA VAL A 203 -3.50 -14.63 -12.58
C VAL A 203 -3.49 -13.83 -11.27
N LEU A 204 -2.44 -13.05 -11.04
CA LEU A 204 -2.31 -12.25 -9.82
C LEU A 204 -2.55 -10.76 -10.04
N GLY A 205 -2.42 -10.28 -11.27
CA GLY A 205 -2.69 -8.87 -11.59
C GLY A 205 -1.99 -8.41 -12.86
N ARG A 206 -2.39 -7.23 -13.33
CA ARG A 206 -1.83 -6.63 -14.53
C ARG A 206 -0.56 -5.85 -14.22
N VAL A 207 0.48 -6.04 -15.03
CA VAL A 207 1.67 -5.20 -15.00
C VAL A 207 1.34 -3.84 -15.64
N LEU A 208 1.44 -2.78 -14.84
CA LEU A 208 1.17 -1.41 -15.28
C LEU A 208 2.44 -0.68 -15.72
N LYS A 209 3.57 -0.98 -15.07
CA LYS A 209 4.83 -0.26 -15.29
C LYS A 209 6.03 -1.11 -14.90
N LYS A 210 7.18 -0.84 -15.52
CA LYS A 210 8.49 -1.32 -15.09
C LYS A 210 9.37 -0.15 -14.64
N LEU A 211 10.21 -0.39 -13.65
CA LEU A 211 11.11 0.61 -13.06
C LEU A 211 12.44 -0.07 -12.72
N PRO A 212 13.59 0.62 -12.83
CA PRO A 212 14.84 0.08 -12.31
C PRO A 212 14.72 -0.11 -10.79
N LYS A 213 15.31 -1.18 -10.25
CA LYS A 213 15.47 -1.34 -8.81
C LYS A 213 16.52 -0.32 -8.36
N ILE A 214 16.10 0.68 -7.59
CA ILE A 214 17.02 1.65 -6.98
C ILE A 214 17.39 1.07 -5.62
N GLU A 215 18.66 0.77 -5.41
CA GLU A 215 19.15 0.41 -4.08
C GLU A 215 18.90 1.59 -3.13
N PRO A 216 18.39 1.36 -1.91
CA PRO A 216 18.29 2.43 -0.94
C PRO A 216 19.67 3.05 -0.76
N MET A 217 19.78 4.37 -0.94
CA MET A 217 21.02 5.08 -0.64
C MET A 217 21.40 4.76 0.80
N GLU A 218 22.56 4.16 1.02
CA GLU A 218 23.15 4.06 2.35
C GLU A 218 23.28 5.48 2.87
N VAL A 219 22.52 5.80 3.92
CA VAL A 219 22.66 7.06 4.62
C VAL A 219 23.84 6.85 5.56
N GLU A 220 25.04 7.30 5.15
CA GLU A 220 26.22 7.39 6.02
C GLU A 220 25.97 8.27 7.25
#